data_AF-A0A1D7UA70-F1
#
_entry.id   AF-A0A1D7UA70-F1
#
_cell.length_a   1.000
_cell.length_b   1.000
_cell.length_c   1.000
_cell.angle_alpha   90.00
_cell.angle_beta   90.00
_cell.angle_gamma   90.00
#
_symmetry.space_group_name_H-M   'P 1'
#
loop_
_entity.id
_entity.type
_entity.pdbx_description
1 polymer ?
#
loop_
_entity_poly.entity_id
_entity_poly.type
_entity_poly.pdbx_seq_one_letter_code
_entity_poly.pdbx_strand_id
1 'polypeptide(L)'
;MAACLAAPALAQTAPTAGPTSGTPPEKPASAEIAACKTTALHTISAKDPEIKDIYIDEDGVTIATAETKVEDTPITRIIMGEAYLRTDRSDKPRRFLCLLGEKGKVLLTFFTAR
;
A
#
# COMPACT_ATOMS: atom_id res chain seq x y z
N MET A 1 39.50 12.17 -56.19
CA MET A 1 38.08 12.54 -56.01
C MET A 1 37.71 12.26 -54.55
N ALA A 2 37.03 13.22 -53.92
CA ALA A 2 36.53 13.25 -52.53
C ALA A 2 37.55 13.47 -51.40
N ALA A 3 37.69 14.75 -51.05
CA ALA A 3 38.13 15.23 -49.75
C ALA A 3 37.05 14.96 -48.68
N CYS A 4 37.45 14.84 -47.41
CA CYS A 4 36.76 15.47 -46.29
C CYS A 4 37.73 15.65 -45.11
N LEU A 5 37.79 16.90 -44.64
CA LEU A 5 38.63 17.45 -43.58
C LEU A 5 37.94 17.35 -42.20
N ALA A 6 38.75 17.63 -41.16
CA ALA A 6 38.41 18.25 -39.87
C ALA A 6 38.20 17.36 -38.61
N ALA A 7 39.14 17.51 -37.65
CA ALA A 7 38.90 17.47 -36.20
C ALA A 7 38.44 18.87 -35.70
N PRO A 8 38.15 19.17 -34.39
CA PRO A 8 38.11 18.37 -33.16
C PRO A 8 36.86 18.62 -32.25
N ALA A 9 36.83 17.97 -31.08
CA ALA A 9 36.22 18.37 -29.80
C ALA A 9 34.71 18.73 -29.71
N LEU A 10 33.96 17.86 -29.04
CA LEU A 10 32.86 18.26 -28.16
C LEU A 10 32.83 17.33 -26.94
N ALA A 11 33.20 17.89 -25.80
CA ALA A 11 32.97 17.33 -24.49
C ALA A 11 31.46 17.19 -24.24
N GLN A 12 31.02 16.01 -23.82
CA GLN A 12 29.78 15.84 -23.07
C GLN A 12 30.05 14.86 -21.93
N THR A 13 30.64 15.37 -20.85
CA THR A 13 30.41 14.86 -19.50
C THR A 13 28.93 15.02 -19.19
N ALA A 14 28.12 14.01 -19.53
CA ALA A 14 26.75 13.93 -19.03
C ALA A 14 26.80 13.50 -17.55
N PRO A 15 26.12 14.23 -16.65
CA PRO A 15 26.07 13.87 -15.25
C PRO A 15 25.37 12.52 -15.08
N THR A 16 25.95 11.74 -14.18
CA THR A 16 25.38 10.60 -13.47
C THR A 16 23.87 10.73 -13.25
N ALA A 17 23.11 9.91 -13.97
CA ALA A 17 21.81 9.42 -13.52
C ALA A 17 21.88 7.91 -13.61
N GLY A 18 22.46 7.28 -12.57
CA GLY A 18 22.21 5.86 -12.36
C GLY A 18 20.70 5.63 -12.30
N PRO A 19 20.22 4.43 -12.65
CA PRO A 19 18.90 4.05 -12.18
C PRO A 19 19.02 4.00 -10.66
N THR A 20 18.65 5.07 -9.98
CA THR A 20 18.03 4.94 -8.67
C THR A 20 16.74 4.19 -9.00
N SER A 21 16.84 2.87 -9.09
CA SER A 21 15.74 1.98 -8.76
C SER A 21 15.25 2.54 -7.45
N GLY A 22 14.16 3.29 -7.50
CA GLY A 22 13.48 3.78 -6.32
C GLY A 22 13.33 2.54 -5.47
N THR A 23 14.06 2.49 -4.36
CA THR A 23 13.82 1.52 -3.31
C THR A 23 12.32 1.56 -3.11
N PRO A 24 11.56 0.48 -3.42
CA PRO A 24 10.21 0.40 -2.93
C PRO A 24 10.32 0.67 -1.43
N PRO A 25 9.45 1.48 -0.81
CA PRO A 25 9.47 1.66 0.64
C PRO A 25 9.17 0.30 1.27
N GLU A 26 10.20 -0.54 1.39
CA GLU A 26 10.04 -1.89 1.83
C GLU A 26 10.02 -1.82 3.36
N LYS A 27 8.81 -2.06 3.88
CA LYS A 27 8.57 -2.66 5.20
C LYS A 27 8.34 -1.72 6.42
N PRO A 28 7.60 -0.60 6.27
CA PRO A 28 6.57 -0.21 7.26
C PRO A 28 5.20 -0.80 6.88
N ALA A 29 4.96 -0.88 5.57
CA ALA A 29 3.74 -1.38 4.94
C ALA A 29 3.31 -2.74 5.51
N SER A 30 4.19 -3.73 5.55
CA SER A 30 3.81 -5.09 6.01
C SER A 30 3.38 -5.13 7.48
N ALA A 31 4.01 -4.32 8.34
CA ALA A 31 3.64 -4.24 9.76
C ALA A 31 2.29 -3.53 9.94
N GLU A 32 2.08 -2.46 9.18
CA GLU A 32 0.81 -1.72 9.14
C GLU A 32 -0.31 -2.60 8.56
N ILE A 33 -0.03 -3.37 7.50
CA ILE A 33 -0.96 -4.33 6.88
C ILE A 33 -1.29 -5.46 7.86
N ALA A 34 -0.31 -6.01 8.60
CA ALA A 34 -0.56 -7.04 9.60
C ALA A 34 -1.41 -6.53 10.77
N ALA A 35 -1.17 -5.30 11.22
CA ALA A 35 -2.00 -4.65 12.23
C ALA A 35 -3.44 -4.44 11.70
N CYS A 36 -3.57 -3.89 10.50
CA CYS A 36 -4.84 -3.74 9.82
C CYS A 36 -5.57 -5.07 9.67
N LYS A 37 -4.88 -6.15 9.28
CA LYS A 37 -5.39 -7.53 9.16
C LYS A 37 -5.97 -8.04 10.47
N THR A 38 -5.25 -7.85 11.57
CA THR A 38 -5.66 -8.33 12.90
C THR A 38 -6.92 -7.60 13.35
N THR A 39 -6.94 -6.27 13.21
CA THR A 39 -8.14 -5.46 13.49
C THR A 39 -9.29 -5.82 12.55
N ALA A 40 -9.01 -6.11 11.29
CA ALA A 40 -9.97 -6.55 10.29
C ALA A 40 -10.65 -7.86 10.69
N LEU A 41 -9.84 -8.88 11.02
CA LEU A 41 -10.32 -10.19 11.45
C LEU A 41 -11.17 -10.05 12.71
N HIS A 42 -10.68 -9.31 13.70
CA HIS A 42 -11.44 -9.06 14.93
C HIS A 42 -12.80 -8.38 14.66
N THR A 43 -12.81 -7.36 13.80
CA THR A 43 -14.03 -6.60 13.48
C THR A 43 -15.03 -7.45 12.72
N ILE A 44 -14.58 -8.27 11.78
CA ILE A 44 -15.49 -9.07 10.97
C ILE A 44 -15.95 -10.32 11.71
N SER A 45 -15.09 -10.99 12.48
CA SER A 45 -15.49 -12.14 13.29
C SER A 45 -16.52 -11.75 14.36
N ALA A 46 -16.51 -10.49 14.82
CA ALA A 46 -17.55 -9.95 15.69
C ALA A 46 -18.91 -9.75 14.99
N LYS A 47 -18.93 -9.55 13.67
CA LYS A 47 -20.16 -9.39 12.87
C LYS A 47 -20.66 -10.70 12.28
N ASP A 48 -19.73 -11.53 11.79
CA ASP A 48 -19.95 -12.78 11.06
C ASP A 48 -18.98 -13.84 11.59
N PRO A 49 -19.39 -14.67 12.57
CA PRO A 49 -18.52 -15.69 13.15
C PRO A 49 -18.22 -16.86 12.19
N GLU A 50 -18.89 -16.93 11.03
CA GLU A 50 -18.61 -17.93 9.98
C GLU A 50 -17.29 -17.65 9.24
N ILE A 51 -16.69 -16.47 9.42
CA ILE A 51 -15.39 -16.10 8.82
C ILE A 51 -14.28 -16.53 9.77
N LYS A 52 -13.60 -17.64 9.43
CA LYS A 52 -12.53 -18.23 10.24
C LYS A 52 -11.15 -17.65 9.94
N ASP A 53 -10.93 -17.21 8.71
CA ASP A 53 -9.67 -16.63 8.28
C ASP A 53 -9.90 -15.58 7.19
N ILE A 54 -9.03 -14.57 7.13
CA ILE A 54 -9.02 -13.55 6.08
C ILE A 54 -7.62 -13.51 5.50
N TYR A 55 -7.55 -13.56 4.18
CA TYR A 55 -6.33 -13.34 3.43
C TYR A 55 -6.37 -11.94 2.83
N ILE A 56 -5.39 -11.10 3.17
CA ILE A 56 -5.21 -9.81 2.52
C ILE A 56 -4.24 -10.02 1.38
N ASP A 57 -4.64 -9.58 0.19
CA ASP A 57 -3.76 -9.55 -0.97
C ASP A 57 -2.81 -8.35 -0.83
N GLU A 58 -1.57 -8.63 -0.42
CA GLU A 58 -0.52 -7.63 -0.21
C GLU A 58 -0.13 -6.91 -1.51
N ASP A 59 -0.29 -7.56 -2.67
CA ASP A 59 -0.02 -6.98 -3.98
C ASP A 59 -1.14 -6.01 -4.39
N GLY A 60 -2.37 -6.27 -3.94
CA GLY A 60 -3.53 -5.40 -4.12
C GLY A 60 -3.60 -4.23 -3.12
N VAL A 61 -2.66 -4.13 -2.17
CA VAL A 61 -2.66 -3.06 -1.17
C VAL A 61 -2.08 -1.77 -1.73
N THR A 62 -2.88 -0.71 -1.69
CA THR A 62 -2.48 0.66 -1.95
C THR A 62 -2.34 1.43 -0.63
N ILE A 63 -1.16 2.05 -0.42
CA ILE A 63 -0.90 2.91 0.73
C ILE A 63 -0.92 4.36 0.25
N ALA A 64 -1.86 5.13 0.74
CA ALA A 64 -1.96 6.56 0.51
C ALA A 64 -1.53 7.32 1.76
N THR A 65 -0.59 8.25 1.61
CA THR A 65 -0.31 9.23 2.66
C THR A 65 -1.47 10.22 2.71
N ALA A 66 -2.02 10.45 3.90
CA ALA A 66 -3.08 11.42 4.12
C ALA A 66 -2.63 12.38 5.22
N GLU A 67 -2.89 13.67 5.08
CA GLU A 67 -2.63 14.66 6.13
C GLU A 67 -3.96 15.26 6.56
N THR A 68 -4.86 14.39 7.03
CA THR A 68 -6.22 14.77 7.38
C THR A 68 -6.51 14.45 8.84
N LYS A 69 -7.63 14.94 9.36
CA LYS A 69 -8.10 14.60 10.71
C LYS A 69 -9.59 14.30 10.67
N VAL A 70 -10.00 13.30 11.45
CA VAL A 70 -11.41 12.98 11.69
C VAL A 70 -11.74 13.45 13.10
N GLU A 71 -12.59 14.48 13.20
CA GLU A 71 -12.75 15.31 14.40
C GLU A 71 -11.40 15.83 14.95
N ASP A 72 -10.84 15.11 15.92
CA ASP A 72 -9.58 15.44 16.61
C ASP A 72 -8.49 14.38 16.38
N THR A 73 -8.79 13.31 15.65
CA THR A 73 -7.83 12.23 15.40
C THR A 73 -7.10 12.45 14.07
N PRO A 74 -5.79 12.76 14.08
CA PRO A 74 -5.00 12.88 12.86
C PRO A 74 -4.84 11.51 12.18
N ILE A 75 -5.10 11.47 10.88
CA ILE A 75 -4.86 10.34 9.99
C ILE A 75 -3.66 10.71 9.12
N THR A 76 -2.60 9.90 9.24
CA THR A 76 -1.34 10.11 8.52
C THR A 76 -1.21 9.19 7.29
N ARG A 77 -1.88 8.04 7.32
CA ARG A 77 -1.87 7.06 6.21
C ARG A 77 -3.20 6.34 6.10
N ILE A 78 -3.53 5.93 4.89
CA ILE A 78 -4.72 5.19 4.53
C ILE A 78 -4.27 3.99 3.71
N ILE A 79 -4.61 2.80 4.17
CA ILE A 79 -4.33 1.55 3.49
C ILE A 79 -5.63 1.03 2.91
N MET A 80 -5.65 0.88 1.59
CA MET A 80 -6.77 0.28 0.85
C MET A 80 -6.30 -1.03 0.26
N GLY A 81 -7.11 -2.07 0.31
CA GLY A 81 -6.75 -3.33 -0.34
C GLY A 81 -7.92 -4.27 -0.49
N GLU A 82 -7.64 -5.44 -1.02
CA GLU A 82 -8.62 -6.51 -1.16
C GLU A 82 -8.35 -7.61 -0.14
N ALA A 83 -9.41 -8.05 0.51
CA ALA A 83 -9.40 -9.10 1.50
C ALA A 83 -10.33 -10.22 1.06
N TYR A 84 -9.79 -11.42 0.98
CA TYR A 84 -10.47 -12.66 0.68
C TYR A 84 -10.86 -13.33 1.99
N LEU A 85 -12.15 -13.59 2.16
CA LEU A 85 -12.66 -14.20 3.37
C LEU A 85 -12.72 -15.70 3.14
N ARG A 86 -12.05 -16.47 4.01
CA ARG A 86 -12.20 -17.93 4.01
C ARG A 86 -13.40 -18.28 4.87
N THR A 87 -14.51 -18.53 4.21
CA THR A 87 -15.73 -19.07 4.80
C THR A 87 -16.31 -20.15 3.90
N ASP A 88 -17.20 -20.97 4.45
CA ASP A 88 -17.78 -22.12 3.77
C ASP A 88 -18.73 -21.69 2.61
N ARG A 89 -19.08 -20.40 2.55
CA ARG A 89 -20.11 -19.84 1.66
C ARG A 89 -19.67 -18.69 0.74
N SER A 90 -18.47 -18.11 0.91
CA SER A 90 -18.12 -16.87 0.19
C SER A 90 -16.62 -16.63 0.06
N ASP A 91 -16.09 -16.87 -1.14
CA ASP A 91 -14.71 -16.56 -1.54
C ASP A 91 -14.58 -15.17 -2.20
N LYS A 92 -15.61 -14.30 -2.10
CA LYS A 92 -15.60 -13.03 -2.83
C LYS A 92 -14.62 -12.02 -2.21
N PRO A 93 -13.77 -11.36 -3.02
CA PRO A 93 -12.91 -10.29 -2.53
C PRO A 93 -13.76 -9.13 -2.02
N ARG A 94 -13.51 -8.71 -0.77
CA ARG A 94 -14.06 -7.48 -0.19
C ARG A 94 -12.97 -6.43 -0.13
N ARG A 95 -13.28 -5.20 -0.54
CA ARG A 95 -12.33 -4.11 -0.34
C ARG A 95 -12.35 -3.68 1.11
N PHE A 96 -11.16 -3.55 1.71
CA PHE A 96 -11.00 -3.01 3.05
C PHE A 96 -10.27 -1.67 2.99
N LEU A 97 -10.57 -0.82 3.96
CA LEU A 97 -9.97 0.49 4.18
C LEU A 97 -9.51 0.55 5.62
N CYS A 98 -8.22 0.75 5.84
CA CYS A 98 -7.62 0.87 7.16
C CYS A 98 -7.01 2.26 7.32
N LEU A 99 -7.46 2.98 8.33
CA LEU A 99 -7.00 4.33 8.64
C LEU A 99 -5.92 4.24 9.72
N LEU A 100 -4.77 4.84 9.45
CA LEU A 100 -3.66 4.89 10.39
C LEU A 100 -3.44 6.32 10.85
N GLY A 101 -3.34 6.47 12.17
CA GLY A 101 -3.07 7.73 12.82
C GLY A 101 -1.59 7.99 12.97
N GLU A 102 -1.27 8.89 13.90
CA GLU A 102 0.11 9.15 14.27
C GLU A 102 0.81 7.88 14.76
N LYS A 103 2.10 7.76 14.41
CA LYS A 103 2.97 6.63 14.79
C LYS A 103 2.53 5.27 14.24
N GLY A 104 1.77 5.22 13.14
CA GLY A 104 1.36 3.97 12.51
C GLY A 104 0.31 3.19 13.32
N LYS A 105 -0.41 3.87 14.22
CA LYS A 105 -1.49 3.26 14.99
C LYS A 105 -2.72 3.06 14.11
N VAL A 106 -3.21 1.83 14.00
CA VAL A 106 -4.50 1.56 13.35
C VAL A 106 -5.61 2.20 14.17
N LEU A 107 -6.32 3.14 13.57
CA LEU A 107 -7.44 3.83 14.19
C LEU A 107 -8.72 3.05 13.94
N LEU A 108 -8.96 2.70 12.68
CA LEU A 108 -10.21 2.11 12.25
C LEU A 108 -10.02 1.29 10.99
N THR A 109 -10.67 0.13 10.93
CA THR A 109 -10.69 -0.73 9.74
C THR A 109 -12.12 -0.95 9.30
N PHE A 110 -12.41 -0.64 8.05
CA PHE A 110 -13.70 -0.83 7.42
C PHE A 110 -13.61 -1.87 6.32
N PHE A 111 -14.67 -2.63 6.16
CA PHE A 111 -14.89 -3.46 4.98
C PHE A 111 -16.06 -2.89 4.20
N THR A 112 -15.88 -2.76 2.91
CA THR A 112 -16.99 -2.51 1.99
C THR A 112 -17.89 -3.75 1.99
N ALA A 113 -19.17 -3.54 2.29
CA ALA A 113 -20.19 -4.53 2.02
C ALA A 113 -20.54 -4.46 0.51
N ARG A 114 -20.80 -5.60 -0.10
CA ARG A 114 -21.53 -5.66 -1.37
C ARG A 114 -23.00 -5.85 -1.07
#